data_AF-A0A357N8U0-F1
#
_entry.id   AF-A0A357N8U0-F1
#
_cell.length_a   1.000
_cell.length_b   1.000
_cell.length_c   1.000
_cell.angle_alpha   90.00
_cell.angle_beta   90.00
_cell.angle_gamma   90.00
#
_symmetry.space_group_name_H-M   'P 1'
#
loop_
_entity.id
_entity.type
_entity.pdbx_description
1 polymer ?
#
loop_
_entity_poly.entity_id
_entity_poly.type
_entity_poly.pdbx_seq_one_letter_code
_entity_poly.pdbx_strand_id
1 'polypeptide(L)'
;MTDVTAPAFDGKAFAAQLSTAPGVYRMYAADDTLLYVGKARALRNRVGSYFNGSPKNARIMSMLSQIARMDVTVTRSEGEALLLENQLIKSLSPRYNVSLRDDKTYPHVLLTREDWPRIALHRGPRAIPGRYFGPYPGVTAVRETLNLMHKLFKLRSCEDSVFRNRSRPCLQYQIGRCSAPCVDLVPAPEYAESVRRATLFLEGKSDELTRELGEQMQGASEALEFEKAARLRDLIASLRSMQTRQYVDGRAADLDVLAVAMHGTQACVLLLAFRDGRNLGTRPFFPRTNGEDSPEEVLAAFVSQYYIEFEPPREILLDRQIPDADLLVAALSASAERKVQLKWNVRGERAGYLELASRNAQLTLATELNSRNAQHARSEALREMLGLAEPVKRVECFDISHTMGEATVASCVVFDAAGPVRAQYRRFNISGIEPGDDYAAMHQAIDRRFRRAVEEQGVLPDVLLIDGGAGQLAQAQAALADLGVEGVLLVGVAKGVER
;
A
#
# COMPACT_ATOMS: atom_id res chain seq x y z
N MET A 1 14.06 36.24 38.19
CA MET A 1 14.82 35.89 36.97
C MET A 1 13.88 36.12 35.82
N THR A 2 14.25 37.04 34.94
CA THR A 2 13.48 37.47 33.77
C THR A 2 13.23 36.29 32.83
N ASP A 3 11.96 36.00 32.60
CA ASP A 3 11.48 35.05 31.60
C ASP A 3 11.82 35.61 30.22
N VAL A 4 12.93 35.15 29.64
CA VAL A 4 13.33 35.52 28.29
C VAL A 4 12.52 34.65 27.34
N THR A 5 11.30 35.08 27.04
CA THR A 5 10.53 34.55 25.91
C THR A 5 11.39 34.71 24.65
N ALA A 6 11.82 33.59 24.06
CA ALA A 6 12.53 33.59 22.80
C ALA A 6 11.75 34.45 21.77
N PRO A 7 12.43 35.29 20.97
CA PRO A 7 11.74 36.14 20.02
C PRO A 7 10.88 35.31 19.07
N ALA A 8 9.63 35.74 18.86
CA ALA A 8 8.74 35.12 17.89
C ALA A 8 9.41 35.11 16.50
N PHE A 9 9.32 33.99 15.80
CA PHE A 9 9.96 33.82 14.50
C PHE A 9 9.50 34.87 13.48
N ASP A 10 10.42 35.70 12.99
CA ASP A 10 10.13 36.69 11.95
C ASP A 10 10.23 36.06 10.55
N GLY A 11 9.10 35.51 10.10
CA GLY A 11 8.99 34.92 8.77
C GLY A 11 9.17 35.90 7.60
N LYS A 12 8.91 37.20 7.80
CA LYS A 12 9.13 38.21 6.74
C LYS A 12 10.61 38.48 6.55
N ALA A 13 11.35 38.68 7.64
CA ALA A 13 12.80 38.84 7.61
C ALA A 13 13.49 37.60 7.03
N PHE A 14 13.05 36.40 7.43
CA PHE A 14 13.57 35.15 6.87
C PHE A 14 13.33 35.06 5.36
N ALA A 15 12.10 35.30 4.89
CA ALA A 15 11.77 35.24 3.47
C ALA A 15 12.63 36.19 2.62
N ALA A 16 12.92 37.39 3.12
CA ALA A 16 13.73 38.39 2.42
C ALA A 16 15.19 37.93 2.16
N GLN A 17 15.73 37.06 3.00
CA GLN A 17 17.10 36.53 2.87
C GLN A 17 17.20 35.37 1.87
N LEU A 18 16.08 34.74 1.51
CA LEU A 18 16.08 33.58 0.60
C LEU A 18 16.40 33.96 -0.83
N SER A 19 16.96 33.04 -1.60
CA SER A 19 17.16 33.24 -3.05
C SER A 19 15.85 33.09 -3.83
N THR A 20 15.86 33.48 -5.10
CA THR A 20 14.79 33.19 -6.06
C THR A 20 15.00 31.85 -6.78
N ALA A 21 15.98 31.05 -6.34
CA ALA A 21 16.20 29.71 -6.86
C ALA A 21 15.06 28.75 -6.44
N PRO A 22 14.84 27.67 -7.20
CA PRO A 22 13.93 26.63 -6.77
C PRO A 22 14.49 25.87 -5.56
N GLY A 23 13.61 25.28 -4.78
CA GLY A 23 14.00 24.47 -3.63
C GLY A 23 12.84 24.04 -2.76
N VAL A 24 13.19 23.39 -1.64
CA VAL A 24 12.25 22.90 -0.63
C VAL A 24 12.47 23.68 0.66
N TYR A 25 11.37 24.10 1.29
CA TYR A 25 11.38 24.71 2.62
C TYR A 25 10.71 23.79 3.63
N ARG A 26 11.19 23.85 4.87
CA ARG A 26 10.70 23.08 6.02
C ARG A 26 10.36 24.04 7.14
N MET A 27 9.25 23.80 7.83
CA MET A 27 8.76 24.61 8.93
C MET A 27 8.72 23.76 10.20
N TYR A 28 9.31 24.25 11.29
CA TYR A 28 9.43 23.53 12.56
C TYR A 28 8.80 24.32 13.70
N ALA A 29 8.27 23.60 14.68
CA ALA A 29 7.83 24.15 15.95
C ALA A 29 9.02 24.39 16.90
N ALA A 30 8.75 25.00 18.06
CA ALA A 30 9.76 25.35 19.06
C ALA A 30 10.45 24.12 19.69
N ASP A 31 9.81 22.96 19.64
CA ASP A 31 10.32 21.66 20.07
C ASP A 31 11.05 20.89 18.95
N ASP A 32 11.39 21.56 17.84
CA ASP A 32 11.94 20.98 16.61
C ASP A 32 11.02 19.95 15.91
N THR A 33 9.74 19.87 16.28
CA THR A 33 8.77 19.06 15.55
C THR A 33 8.56 19.62 14.14
N LEU A 34 8.75 18.79 13.11
CA LEU A 34 8.52 19.19 11.72
C LEU A 34 7.02 19.33 11.43
N LEU A 35 6.60 20.56 11.15
CA LEU A 35 5.21 20.92 10.90
C LEU A 35 4.85 20.72 9.42
N TYR A 36 5.68 21.23 8.51
CA TYR A 36 5.35 21.27 7.09
C TYR A 36 6.60 21.25 6.21
N VAL A 37 6.47 20.62 5.05
CA VAL A 37 7.43 20.62 3.95
C VAL A 37 6.71 21.15 2.72
N GLY A 38 7.33 22.07 2.00
CA GLY A 38 6.78 22.58 0.75
C GLY A 38 7.84 22.85 -0.31
N LYS A 39 7.49 22.63 -1.58
CA LYS A 39 8.31 23.04 -2.73
C LYS A 39 8.07 24.49 -3.14
N ALA A 40 9.07 25.09 -3.78
CA ALA A 40 8.98 26.42 -4.36
C ALA A 40 9.76 26.49 -5.69
N ARG A 41 9.16 27.10 -6.71
CA ARG A 41 9.88 27.55 -7.91
C ARG A 41 10.86 28.69 -7.62
N ALA A 42 10.44 29.60 -6.72
CA ALA A 42 11.25 30.69 -6.21
C ALA A 42 11.03 30.80 -4.70
N LEU A 43 12.05 30.41 -3.92
CA LEU A 43 11.96 30.28 -2.46
C LEU A 43 11.53 31.57 -1.77
N ARG A 44 12.15 32.71 -2.12
CA ARG A 44 11.78 34.05 -1.60
C ARG A 44 10.29 34.35 -1.77
N ASN A 45 9.76 34.13 -2.97
CA ASN A 45 8.38 34.48 -3.31
C ASN A 45 7.39 33.53 -2.61
N ARG A 46 7.67 32.23 -2.64
CA ARG A 46 6.78 31.22 -2.04
C ARG A 46 6.74 31.35 -0.53
N VAL A 47 7.90 31.45 0.13
CA VAL A 47 7.95 31.62 1.60
C VAL A 47 7.35 32.97 1.99
N GLY A 48 7.67 34.04 1.26
CA GLY A 48 7.09 35.36 1.50
C GLY A 48 5.57 35.40 1.40
N SER A 49 4.96 34.56 0.56
CA SER A 49 3.49 34.49 0.43
C SER A 49 2.77 34.05 1.72
N TYR A 50 3.43 33.28 2.59
CA TYR A 50 2.88 32.90 3.89
C TYR A 50 2.82 34.05 4.88
N PHE A 51 3.73 35.01 4.77
CA PHE A 51 3.86 36.10 5.74
C PHE A 51 3.33 37.45 5.20
N ASN A 52 2.70 37.45 4.03
CA ASN A 52 2.02 38.63 3.50
C ASN A 52 0.65 38.85 4.20
N GLY A 53 0.07 40.04 4.04
CA GLY A 53 -1.22 40.42 4.64
C GLY A 53 -2.45 39.83 3.96
N SER A 54 -2.30 38.93 2.97
CA SER A 54 -3.44 38.34 2.28
C SER A 54 -4.21 37.38 3.19
N PRO A 55 -5.56 37.34 3.10
CA PRO A 55 -6.37 36.37 3.83
C PRO A 55 -5.88 34.95 3.56
N LYS A 56 -5.75 34.16 4.63
CA LYS A 56 -5.34 32.76 4.59
C LYS A 56 -6.39 31.92 5.27
N ASN A 57 -6.45 30.65 4.90
CA ASN A 57 -7.31 29.69 5.58
C ASN A 57 -6.86 29.51 7.05
N ALA A 58 -7.77 29.05 7.91
CA ALA A 58 -7.50 28.97 9.34
C ALA A 58 -6.38 27.97 9.64
N ARG A 59 -6.21 26.94 8.81
CA ARG A 59 -5.09 25.99 8.86
C ARG A 59 -3.74 26.66 8.69
N ILE A 60 -3.53 27.42 7.61
CA ILE A 60 -2.24 28.07 7.37
C ILE A 60 -1.97 29.03 8.53
N MET A 61 -2.97 29.76 9.02
CA MET A 61 -2.79 30.64 10.18
C MET A 61 -2.38 29.86 11.45
N SER A 62 -3.02 28.73 11.73
CA SER A 62 -2.68 27.85 12.87
C SER A 62 -1.28 27.23 12.73
N MET A 63 -0.88 26.84 11.53
CA MET A 63 0.46 26.33 11.27
C MET A 63 1.50 27.43 11.46
N LEU A 64 1.28 28.62 10.87
CA LEU A 64 2.19 29.75 10.95
C LEU A 64 2.40 30.24 12.39
N SER A 65 1.38 30.17 13.25
CA SER A 65 1.51 30.56 14.67
C SER A 65 2.36 29.61 15.50
N GLN A 66 2.61 28.39 15.02
CA GLN A 66 3.47 27.41 15.69
C GLN A 66 4.92 27.45 15.20
N ILE A 67 5.21 28.15 14.10
CA ILE A 67 6.56 28.15 13.52
C ILE A 67 7.52 28.88 14.44
N ALA A 68 8.59 28.18 14.82
CA ALA A 68 9.73 28.75 15.52
C ALA A 68 10.99 28.79 14.63
N ARG A 69 11.07 27.93 13.62
CA ARG A 69 12.25 27.80 12.74
C ARG A 69 11.86 27.36 11.34
N MET A 70 12.60 27.83 10.34
CA MET A 70 12.49 27.37 8.96
C MET A 70 13.86 27.01 8.38
N ASP A 71 13.90 25.94 7.60
CA ASP A 71 15.08 25.55 6.82
C ASP A 71 14.75 25.54 5.32
N VAL A 72 15.76 25.76 4.50
CA VAL A 72 15.62 25.72 3.03
C VAL A 72 16.74 24.89 2.41
N THR A 73 16.39 24.10 1.40
CA THR A 73 17.33 23.36 0.56
C THR A 73 17.12 23.80 -0.89
N VAL A 74 18.12 24.45 -1.47
CA VAL A 74 18.09 24.90 -2.88
C VAL A 74 18.33 23.71 -3.80
N THR A 75 17.55 23.61 -4.86
CA THR A 75 17.69 22.58 -5.90
C THR A 75 18.07 23.20 -7.24
N ARG A 76 18.50 22.38 -8.21
CA ARG A 76 18.86 22.84 -9.55
C ARG A 76 17.64 23.12 -10.41
N SER A 77 16.52 22.47 -10.11
CA SER A 77 15.26 22.61 -10.83
C SER A 77 14.05 22.47 -9.91
N GLU A 78 12.90 22.94 -10.39
CA GLU A 78 11.62 22.75 -9.72
C GLU A 78 11.21 21.27 -9.65
N GLY A 79 11.59 20.46 -10.65
CA GLY A 79 11.35 19.02 -10.64
C GLY A 79 12.14 18.30 -9.55
N GLU A 80 13.39 18.69 -9.33
CA GLU A 80 14.20 18.17 -8.22
C GLU A 80 13.64 18.60 -6.86
N ALA A 81 13.10 19.83 -6.75
CA ALA A 81 12.40 20.28 -5.54
C ALA A 81 11.17 19.42 -5.24
N LEU A 82 10.38 19.07 -6.27
CA LEU A 82 9.24 18.17 -6.12
C LEU A 82 9.66 16.79 -5.62
N LEU A 83 10.70 16.18 -6.20
CA LEU A 83 11.18 14.86 -5.75
C LEU A 83 11.67 14.90 -4.30
N LEU A 84 12.45 15.91 -3.94
CA LEU A 84 12.97 16.09 -2.58
C LEU A 84 11.84 16.34 -1.56
N GLU A 85 10.86 17.17 -1.90
CA GLU A 85 9.67 17.41 -1.05
C GLU A 85 8.96 16.09 -0.71
N ASN A 86 8.68 15.27 -1.72
CA ASN A 86 7.99 13.99 -1.51
C ASN A 86 8.82 13.03 -0.65
N GLN A 87 10.13 12.95 -0.89
CA GLN A 87 11.03 12.14 -0.06
C GLN A 87 11.00 12.57 1.41
N LEU A 88 10.99 13.89 1.68
CA LEU A 88 10.91 14.45 3.02
C LEU A 88 9.54 14.24 3.67
N ILE A 89 8.44 14.44 2.94
CA ILE A 89 7.09 14.16 3.44
C ILE A 89 6.95 12.70 3.83
N LYS A 90 7.47 11.78 3.01
CA LYS A 90 7.40 10.35 3.29
C LYS A 90 8.25 9.95 4.50
N SER A 91 9.50 10.41 4.55
CA SER A 91 10.44 10.01 5.61
C SER A 91 10.13 10.64 6.97
N LEU A 92 9.62 11.88 6.98
CA LEU A 92 9.42 12.65 8.21
C LEU A 92 7.94 12.77 8.60
N SER A 93 7.01 12.41 7.72
CA SER A 93 5.55 12.47 7.94
C SER A 93 5.09 13.77 8.66
N PRO A 94 5.37 14.96 8.10
CA PRO A 94 5.07 16.23 8.73
C PRO A 94 3.59 16.37 9.05
N ARG A 95 3.27 17.01 10.19
CA ARG A 95 1.91 17.11 10.70
C ARG A 95 0.93 17.71 9.69
N TYR A 96 1.32 18.77 8.99
CA TYR A 96 0.43 19.54 8.11
C TYR A 96 0.43 19.10 6.65
N ASN A 97 1.27 18.15 6.21
CA ASN A 97 1.25 17.66 4.84
C ASN A 97 0.20 16.56 4.64
N VAL A 98 -0.39 16.49 3.44
CA VAL A 98 -1.17 15.31 3.03
C VAL A 98 -0.22 14.11 2.96
N SER A 99 -0.54 13.04 3.67
CA SER A 99 0.32 11.85 3.75
C SER A 99 -0.44 10.61 3.28
N LEU A 100 0.18 9.90 2.32
CA LEU A 100 -0.23 8.59 1.88
C LEU A 100 0.33 7.55 2.87
N ARG A 101 -0.38 7.33 3.99
CA ARG A 101 -0.12 6.16 4.85
C ARG A 101 -0.87 4.97 4.27
N ASP A 102 -0.23 4.23 3.37
CA ASP A 102 -0.67 2.86 3.08
C ASP A 102 0.31 1.87 3.68
N ASP A 103 -0.06 1.35 4.83
CA ASP A 103 0.70 0.37 5.61
C ASP A 103 0.69 -1.02 4.92
N LYS A 104 -0.04 -1.18 3.80
CA LYS A 104 -0.21 -2.45 3.10
C LYS A 104 0.82 -2.60 1.99
N THR A 105 1.67 -3.61 2.13
CA THR A 105 2.60 -3.94 1.05
C THR A 105 1.88 -4.36 -0.22
N TYR A 106 2.23 -3.69 -1.32
CA TYR A 106 1.60 -3.89 -2.62
C TYR A 106 1.87 -5.29 -3.17
N PRO A 107 0.84 -6.03 -3.61
CA PRO A 107 1.04 -7.32 -4.24
C PRO A 107 1.60 -7.10 -5.66
N HIS A 108 2.62 -7.88 -5.99
CA HIS A 108 3.29 -7.87 -7.28
C HIS A 108 3.24 -9.27 -7.90
N VAL A 109 3.36 -9.32 -9.22
CA VAL A 109 3.80 -10.52 -9.93
C VAL A 109 5.32 -10.48 -9.97
N LEU A 110 5.98 -11.50 -9.44
CA LEU A 110 7.43 -11.67 -9.48
C LEU A 110 7.78 -12.74 -10.50
N LEU A 111 8.72 -12.42 -11.38
CA LEU A 111 9.43 -13.36 -12.24
C LEU A 111 10.88 -13.45 -11.75
N THR A 112 11.30 -14.60 -11.24
CA THR A 112 12.65 -14.77 -10.65
C THR A 112 13.76 -14.75 -11.70
N ARG A 113 15.02 -14.63 -11.27
CA ARG A 113 16.21 -14.53 -12.15
C ARG A 113 17.10 -15.79 -12.18
N GLU A 114 16.60 -16.92 -11.70
CA GLU A 114 17.29 -18.22 -11.76
C GLU A 114 17.30 -18.81 -13.19
N ASP A 115 18.02 -19.90 -13.45
CA ASP A 115 18.10 -20.55 -14.78
C ASP A 115 16.74 -21.02 -15.30
N TRP A 116 15.85 -21.40 -14.38
CA TRP A 116 14.47 -21.77 -14.67
C TRP A 116 13.50 -20.81 -13.97
N PRO A 117 13.35 -19.56 -14.46
CA PRO A 117 12.53 -18.54 -13.81
C PRO A 117 11.13 -19.04 -13.48
N ARG A 118 10.69 -18.79 -12.25
CA ARG A 118 9.32 -19.04 -11.83
C ARG A 118 8.53 -17.74 -11.77
N ILE A 119 7.23 -17.85 -11.98
CA ILE A 119 6.31 -16.73 -11.80
C ILE A 119 5.49 -16.92 -10.52
N ALA A 120 5.47 -15.91 -9.65
CA ALA A 120 4.89 -16.01 -8.32
C ALA A 120 4.23 -14.71 -7.87
N LEU A 121 3.39 -14.81 -6.84
CA LEU A 121 2.89 -13.67 -6.11
C LEU A 121 3.96 -13.22 -5.11
N HIS A 122 4.26 -11.93 -5.09
CA HIS A 122 5.14 -11.34 -4.08
C HIS A 122 4.43 -10.26 -3.28
N ARG A 123 4.69 -10.24 -1.97
CA ARG A 123 4.37 -9.16 -1.05
C ARG A 123 5.59 -8.93 -0.17
N GLY A 124 5.89 -7.67 0.14
CA GLY A 124 7.04 -7.34 0.98
C GLY A 124 8.09 -6.52 0.24
N PRO A 125 9.21 -6.22 0.92
CA PRO A 125 10.42 -5.69 0.31
C PRO A 125 10.85 -6.53 -0.90
N ARG A 126 11.48 -5.91 -1.90
CA ARG A 126 12.01 -6.57 -3.11
C ARG A 126 13.31 -7.33 -2.82
N ALA A 127 13.26 -8.28 -1.89
CA ALA A 127 14.42 -9.05 -1.44
C ALA A 127 14.77 -10.23 -2.37
N ILE A 128 13.84 -10.64 -3.23
CA ILE A 128 14.04 -11.78 -4.13
C ILE A 128 14.54 -11.24 -5.49
N PRO A 129 15.71 -11.68 -5.99
CA PRO A 129 16.19 -11.25 -7.29
C PRO A 129 15.23 -11.65 -8.41
N GLY A 130 14.78 -10.66 -9.18
CA GLY A 130 13.84 -10.88 -10.25
C GLY A 130 13.20 -9.60 -10.75
N ARG A 131 12.30 -9.76 -11.71
CA ARG A 131 11.47 -8.69 -12.27
C ARG A 131 10.14 -8.63 -11.56
N TYR A 132 9.78 -7.44 -11.10
CA TYR A 132 8.53 -7.18 -10.39
C TYR A 132 7.58 -6.42 -11.30
N PHE A 133 6.39 -6.97 -11.52
CA PHE A 133 5.31 -6.35 -12.29
C PHE A 133 4.18 -5.97 -11.35
N GLY A 134 3.61 -4.78 -11.57
CA GLY A 134 2.62 -4.16 -10.71
C GLY A 134 2.98 -2.71 -10.36
N PRO A 135 2.44 -2.16 -9.26
CA PRO A 135 1.66 -2.85 -8.23
C PRO A 135 0.26 -3.23 -8.70
N TYR A 136 -0.26 -4.36 -8.22
CA TYR A 136 -1.65 -4.76 -8.49
C TYR A 136 -2.60 -4.20 -7.43
N PRO A 137 -3.87 -3.89 -7.78
CA PRO A 137 -4.88 -3.40 -6.84
C PRO A 137 -5.12 -4.34 -5.65
N GLY A 138 -4.96 -5.65 -5.87
CA GLY A 138 -5.10 -6.66 -4.83
C GLY A 138 -4.56 -8.02 -5.24
N VAL A 139 -4.60 -8.97 -4.31
CA VAL A 139 -4.10 -10.34 -4.56
C VAL A 139 -4.95 -11.10 -5.55
N THR A 140 -6.26 -10.82 -5.62
CA THR A 140 -7.15 -11.42 -6.61
C THR A 140 -6.66 -11.09 -8.03
N ALA A 141 -6.34 -9.83 -8.30
CA ALA A 141 -5.78 -9.40 -9.58
C ALA A 141 -4.45 -10.06 -9.93
N VAL A 142 -3.56 -10.23 -8.94
CA VAL A 142 -2.31 -10.99 -9.12
C VAL A 142 -2.61 -12.44 -9.47
N ARG A 143 -3.51 -13.11 -8.73
CA ARG A 143 -3.87 -14.52 -8.97
C ARG A 143 -4.50 -14.72 -10.35
N GLU A 144 -5.36 -13.81 -10.79
CA GLU A 144 -5.93 -13.83 -12.13
C GLU A 144 -4.85 -13.67 -13.21
N THR A 145 -3.91 -12.75 -13.02
CA THR A 145 -2.77 -12.58 -13.91
C THR A 145 -1.89 -13.83 -13.94
N LEU A 146 -1.52 -14.39 -12.79
CA LEU A 146 -0.72 -15.63 -12.72
C LEU A 146 -1.42 -16.80 -13.39
N ASN A 147 -2.73 -16.97 -13.15
CA ASN A 147 -3.52 -18.00 -13.83
C ASN A 147 -3.48 -17.84 -15.35
N LEU A 148 -3.52 -16.61 -15.84
CA LEU A 148 -3.38 -16.33 -17.25
C LEU A 148 -1.98 -16.69 -17.76
N MET A 149 -0.93 -16.27 -17.05
CA MET A 149 0.47 -16.52 -17.44
C MET A 149 0.77 -18.01 -17.51
N HIS A 150 0.28 -18.80 -16.54
CA HIS A 150 0.40 -20.25 -16.56
C HIS A 150 -0.33 -20.89 -17.75
N LYS A 151 -1.52 -20.39 -18.11
CA LYS A 151 -2.27 -20.91 -19.26
C LYS A 151 -1.60 -20.59 -20.60
N LEU A 152 -1.09 -19.37 -20.78
CA LEU A 152 -0.52 -18.92 -22.05
C LEU A 152 0.93 -19.35 -22.25
N PHE A 153 1.76 -19.18 -21.23
CA PHE A 153 3.22 -19.33 -21.34
C PHE A 153 3.78 -20.53 -20.57
N LYS A 154 2.92 -21.29 -19.88
CA LYS A 154 3.27 -22.54 -19.21
C LYS A 154 4.49 -22.45 -18.28
N LEU A 155 4.64 -21.30 -17.62
CA LEU A 155 5.73 -21.07 -16.66
C LEU A 155 5.54 -21.90 -15.39
N ARG A 156 6.63 -22.25 -14.71
CA ARG A 156 6.56 -22.93 -13.42
C ARG A 156 6.13 -21.96 -12.31
N SER A 157 5.42 -22.50 -11.33
CA SER A 157 5.06 -21.82 -10.07
C SER A 157 5.65 -22.48 -8.83
N CYS A 158 6.34 -23.63 -8.99
CA CYS A 158 6.88 -24.39 -7.88
C CYS A 158 8.12 -23.72 -7.28
N GLU A 159 8.23 -23.82 -5.95
CA GLU A 159 9.42 -23.45 -5.19
C GLU A 159 10.63 -24.27 -5.62
N ASP A 160 11.83 -23.71 -5.50
CA ASP A 160 13.08 -24.33 -5.98
C ASP A 160 13.37 -25.66 -5.26
N SER A 161 13.04 -25.73 -3.97
CA SER A 161 13.15 -26.96 -3.18
C SER A 161 12.26 -28.07 -3.75
N VAL A 162 11.07 -27.72 -4.26
CA VAL A 162 10.19 -28.67 -4.94
C VAL A 162 10.72 -28.96 -6.33
N PHE A 163 11.17 -27.95 -7.08
CA PHE A 163 11.70 -28.10 -8.43
C PHE A 163 12.84 -29.12 -8.50
N ARG A 164 13.84 -28.98 -7.63
CA ARG A 164 15.06 -29.82 -7.62
C ARG A 164 14.81 -31.27 -7.21
N ASN A 165 13.75 -31.53 -6.45
CA ASN A 165 13.46 -32.85 -5.89
C ASN A 165 12.33 -33.59 -6.63
N ARG A 166 11.93 -33.15 -7.83
CA ARG A 166 10.87 -33.77 -8.61
C ARG A 166 11.41 -34.88 -9.49
N SER A 167 10.78 -36.05 -9.39
CA SER A 167 11.04 -37.20 -10.27
C SER A 167 9.93 -37.45 -11.30
N ARG A 168 8.77 -36.79 -11.15
CA ARG A 168 7.63 -36.91 -12.06
C ARG A 168 6.92 -35.57 -12.27
N PRO A 169 6.31 -35.34 -13.45
CA PRO A 169 5.53 -34.14 -13.72
C PRO A 169 4.42 -33.93 -12.68
N CYS A 170 4.19 -32.68 -12.30
CA CYS A 170 3.15 -32.32 -11.36
C CYS A 170 1.80 -32.08 -12.05
N LEU A 171 0.75 -31.88 -11.26
CA LEU A 171 -0.59 -31.56 -11.76
C LEU A 171 -0.60 -30.35 -12.70
N GLN A 172 0.21 -29.32 -12.46
CA GLN A 172 0.26 -28.14 -13.32
C GLN A 172 0.67 -28.49 -14.75
N TYR A 173 1.56 -29.47 -14.95
CA TYR A 173 1.88 -29.97 -16.27
C TYR A 173 0.72 -30.73 -16.89
N GLN A 174 0.10 -31.64 -16.13
CA GLN A 174 -1.00 -32.47 -16.60
C GLN A 174 -2.21 -31.65 -17.08
N ILE A 175 -2.48 -30.50 -16.44
CA ILE A 175 -3.54 -29.57 -16.83
C ILE A 175 -3.06 -28.50 -17.83
N GLY A 176 -1.87 -28.65 -18.40
CA GLY A 176 -1.34 -27.78 -19.46
C GLY A 176 -0.90 -26.37 -19.02
N ARG A 177 -0.59 -26.18 -17.73
CA ARG A 177 -0.20 -24.89 -17.12
C ARG A 177 1.28 -24.73 -16.82
N CYS A 178 2.06 -25.79 -17.00
CA CYS A 178 3.51 -25.80 -16.85
C CYS A 178 4.11 -26.69 -17.94
N SER A 179 5.27 -26.32 -18.48
CA SER A 179 6.04 -27.14 -19.44
C SER A 179 6.93 -28.20 -18.78
N ALA A 180 6.84 -28.35 -17.45
CA ALA A 180 7.60 -29.32 -16.64
C ALA A 180 9.13 -29.30 -16.82
N PRO A 181 9.79 -28.14 -16.71
CA PRO A 181 11.25 -28.06 -16.73
C PRO A 181 11.93 -28.83 -15.58
N CYS A 182 11.21 -29.14 -14.49
CA CYS A 182 11.77 -29.87 -13.35
C CYS A 182 12.08 -31.34 -13.61
N VAL A 183 11.64 -31.87 -14.75
CA VAL A 183 11.82 -33.27 -15.17
C VAL A 183 12.21 -33.33 -16.65
N ASP A 184 12.88 -32.27 -17.14
CA ASP A 184 13.49 -32.19 -18.47
C ASP A 184 12.53 -32.40 -19.66
N LEU A 185 11.23 -32.15 -19.47
CA LEU A 185 10.22 -32.26 -20.56
C LEU A 185 10.20 -31.05 -21.50
N VAL A 186 10.97 -30.01 -21.21
CA VAL A 186 11.13 -28.83 -22.07
C VAL A 186 12.60 -28.42 -22.11
N PRO A 187 13.17 -28.14 -23.29
CA PRO A 187 14.52 -27.61 -23.39
C PRO A 187 14.65 -26.20 -22.78
N ALA A 188 15.81 -25.88 -22.19
CA ALA A 188 16.07 -24.58 -21.59
C ALA A 188 15.84 -23.39 -22.55
N PRO A 189 16.25 -23.43 -23.84
CA PRO A 189 15.99 -22.33 -24.77
C PRO A 189 14.50 -22.09 -25.02
N GLU A 190 13.68 -23.14 -25.09
CA GLU A 190 12.24 -23.03 -25.32
C GLU A 190 11.52 -22.45 -24.09
N TYR A 191 11.98 -22.82 -22.89
CA TYR A 191 11.48 -22.22 -21.66
C TYR A 191 11.87 -20.75 -21.52
N ALA A 192 13.12 -20.41 -21.83
CA ALA A 192 13.60 -19.02 -21.81
C ALA A 192 12.80 -18.13 -22.78
N GLU A 193 12.44 -18.67 -23.94
CA GLU A 193 11.57 -17.98 -24.90
C GLU A 193 10.15 -17.78 -24.34
N SER A 194 9.60 -18.76 -23.63
CA SER A 194 8.31 -18.62 -22.93
C SER A 194 8.36 -17.54 -21.84
N VAL A 195 9.47 -17.46 -21.10
CA VAL A 195 9.74 -16.42 -20.10
C VAL A 195 9.82 -15.03 -20.76
N ARG A 196 10.49 -14.92 -21.91
CA ARG A 196 10.60 -13.67 -22.68
C ARG A 196 9.23 -13.19 -23.16
N ARG A 197 8.39 -14.08 -23.69
CA ARG A 197 7.02 -13.75 -24.13
C ARG A 197 6.13 -13.31 -22.98
N ALA A 198 6.18 -14.01 -21.84
CA ALA A 198 5.47 -13.62 -20.63
C ALA A 198 5.91 -12.23 -20.14
N THR A 199 7.20 -11.95 -20.24
CA THR A 199 7.78 -10.65 -19.90
C THR A 199 7.23 -9.53 -20.80
N LEU A 200 7.26 -9.71 -22.12
CA LEU A 200 6.70 -8.74 -23.06
C LEU A 200 5.21 -8.49 -22.81
N PHE A 201 4.45 -9.56 -22.54
CA PHE A 201 3.04 -9.44 -22.21
C PHE A 201 2.81 -8.64 -20.91
N LEU A 202 3.57 -8.92 -19.86
CA LEU A 202 3.45 -8.19 -18.58
C LEU A 202 3.93 -6.73 -18.67
N GLU A 203 4.78 -6.39 -19.65
CA GLU A 203 5.21 -5.03 -19.98
C GLU A 203 4.19 -4.26 -20.85
N GLY A 204 3.07 -4.87 -21.25
CA GLY A 204 2.11 -4.23 -22.14
C GLY A 204 2.55 -4.18 -23.62
N LYS A 205 3.48 -5.05 -24.03
CA LYS A 205 3.98 -5.14 -25.41
C LYS A 205 3.26 -6.23 -26.22
N SER A 206 1.95 -6.38 -25.98
CA SER A 206 1.14 -7.44 -26.59
C SER A 206 1.05 -7.34 -28.12
N ASP A 207 1.06 -6.14 -28.69
CA ASP A 207 1.03 -5.94 -30.15
C ASP A 207 2.34 -6.38 -30.82
N GLU A 208 3.47 -6.04 -30.19
CA GLU A 208 4.80 -6.47 -30.63
C GLU A 208 4.91 -8.00 -30.58
N LEU A 209 4.49 -8.58 -29.45
CA LEU A 209 4.45 -10.03 -29.26
C LEU A 209 3.55 -10.71 -30.31
N THR A 210 2.38 -10.16 -30.59
CA THR A 210 1.43 -10.73 -31.56
C THR A 210 1.99 -10.70 -32.98
N ARG A 211 2.68 -9.62 -33.36
CA ARG A 211 3.36 -9.53 -34.65
C ARG A 211 4.47 -10.58 -34.76
N GLU A 212 5.33 -10.68 -33.74
CA GLU A 212 6.43 -11.64 -33.70
C GLU A 212 5.93 -13.09 -33.80
N LEU A 213 4.88 -13.44 -33.06
CA LEU A 213 4.26 -14.75 -33.13
C LEU A 213 3.65 -15.03 -34.51
N GLY A 214 3.11 -13.99 -35.18
CA GLY A 214 2.56 -14.10 -36.53
C GLY A 214 3.63 -14.43 -37.57
N GLU A 215 4.79 -13.78 -37.50
CA GLU A 215 5.95 -14.06 -38.35
C GLU A 215 6.46 -15.49 -38.12
N GLN A 216 6.59 -15.91 -36.85
CA GLN A 216 6.99 -17.28 -36.51
C GLN A 216 5.98 -18.33 -36.98
N MET A 217 4.68 -18.04 -36.90
CA MET A 217 3.62 -18.92 -37.37
C MET A 217 3.71 -19.12 -38.87
N GLN A 218 3.93 -18.03 -39.61
CA GLN A 218 4.09 -18.07 -41.07
C GLN A 218 5.34 -18.87 -41.46
N GLY A 219 6.49 -18.60 -40.83
CA GLY A 219 7.71 -19.36 -41.08
C GLY A 219 7.57 -20.86 -40.76
N ALA A 220 6.87 -21.21 -39.68
CA ALA A 220 6.56 -22.61 -39.36
C ALA A 220 5.67 -23.25 -40.43
N SER A 221 4.69 -22.52 -40.97
CA SER A 221 3.84 -23.02 -42.06
C SER A 221 4.63 -23.23 -43.35
N GLU A 222 5.54 -22.31 -43.70
CA GLU A 222 6.41 -22.42 -44.88
C GLU A 222 7.39 -23.59 -44.75
N ALA A 223 7.88 -23.86 -43.54
CA ALA A 223 8.70 -25.03 -43.22
C ALA A 223 7.89 -26.35 -43.07
N LEU A 224 6.57 -26.32 -43.32
CA LEU A 224 5.65 -27.47 -43.17
C LEU A 224 5.54 -28.02 -41.73
N GLU A 225 5.89 -27.21 -40.71
CA GLU A 225 5.76 -27.51 -39.28
C GLU A 225 4.34 -27.19 -38.76
N PHE A 226 3.32 -27.84 -39.31
CA PHE A 226 1.90 -27.46 -39.08
C PHE A 226 1.45 -27.48 -37.62
N GLU A 227 1.95 -28.40 -36.80
CA GLU A 227 1.60 -28.43 -35.37
C GLU A 227 2.10 -27.20 -34.62
N LYS A 228 3.31 -26.73 -34.95
CA LYS A 228 3.88 -25.52 -34.35
C LYS A 228 3.15 -24.28 -34.83
N ALA A 229 2.83 -24.21 -36.12
CA ALA A 229 2.00 -23.14 -36.68
C ALA A 229 0.62 -23.10 -36.00
N ALA A 230 -0.03 -24.25 -35.78
CA ALA A 230 -1.29 -24.32 -35.05
C ALA A 230 -1.17 -23.83 -33.59
N ARG A 231 -0.13 -24.25 -32.87
CA ARG A 231 0.12 -23.77 -31.49
C ARG A 231 0.32 -22.24 -31.43
N LEU A 232 1.06 -21.67 -32.38
CA LEU A 232 1.30 -20.22 -32.46
C LEU A 232 0.01 -19.46 -32.82
N ARG A 233 -0.77 -19.97 -33.78
CA ARG A 233 -2.08 -19.43 -34.14
C ARG A 233 -3.02 -19.38 -32.95
N ASP A 234 -3.12 -20.47 -32.19
CA ASP A 234 -4.03 -20.57 -31.04
C ASP A 234 -3.57 -19.64 -29.89
N LEU A 235 -2.26 -19.44 -29.72
CA LEU A 235 -1.71 -18.45 -28.80
C LEU A 235 -2.07 -17.02 -29.25
N ILE A 236 -1.90 -16.68 -30.53
CA ILE A 236 -2.31 -15.38 -31.10
C ILE A 236 -3.80 -15.14 -30.89
N ALA A 237 -4.65 -16.14 -31.17
CA ALA A 237 -6.09 -16.04 -30.95
C ALA A 237 -6.43 -15.80 -29.47
N SER A 238 -5.74 -16.49 -28.57
CA SER A 238 -5.90 -16.30 -27.12
C SER A 238 -5.52 -14.87 -26.71
N LEU A 239 -4.38 -14.36 -27.17
CA LEU A 239 -3.93 -12.99 -26.89
C LEU A 239 -4.90 -11.94 -27.42
N ARG A 240 -5.35 -12.08 -28.68
CA ARG A 240 -6.32 -11.15 -29.30
C ARG A 240 -7.68 -11.18 -28.59
N SER A 241 -8.19 -12.35 -28.23
CA SER A 241 -9.48 -12.46 -27.53
C SER A 241 -9.51 -11.70 -26.20
N MET A 242 -8.34 -11.56 -25.57
CA MET A 242 -8.18 -10.80 -24.33
C MET A 242 -8.13 -9.29 -24.58
N GLN A 243 -7.51 -8.86 -25.68
CA GLN A 243 -7.51 -7.46 -26.11
C GLN A 243 -8.91 -6.99 -26.55
N THR A 244 -9.72 -7.88 -27.13
CA THR A 244 -11.01 -7.52 -27.76
C THR A 244 -12.12 -7.17 -26.75
N ARG A 245 -11.89 -7.31 -25.44
CA ARG A 245 -12.95 -7.08 -24.42
C ARG A 245 -13.21 -5.61 -24.04
N GLN A 246 -12.48 -4.63 -24.58
CA GLN A 246 -12.72 -3.19 -24.33
C GLN A 246 -12.06 -2.35 -25.44
N TYR A 247 -12.64 -2.35 -26.65
CA TYR A 247 -12.09 -1.68 -27.84
C TYR A 247 -13.07 -0.62 -28.37
N VAL A 248 -12.85 0.66 -28.06
CA VAL A 248 -13.30 1.78 -28.90
C VAL A 248 -12.20 2.87 -28.94
N ASP A 249 -10.96 2.54 -29.30
CA ASP A 249 -9.98 3.56 -29.77
C ASP A 249 -8.66 3.04 -30.40
N GLY A 250 -8.59 1.78 -30.83
CA GLY A 250 -7.49 1.32 -31.70
C GLY A 250 -6.11 1.11 -31.05
N ARG A 251 -5.97 1.26 -29.72
CA ARG A 251 -4.79 0.81 -28.95
C ARG A 251 -5.22 0.26 -27.61
N ALA A 252 -4.58 -0.83 -27.18
CA ALA A 252 -4.73 -1.34 -25.83
C ALA A 252 -4.34 -0.25 -24.82
N ALA A 253 -5.29 0.17 -23.97
CA ALA A 253 -5.08 1.26 -23.02
C ALA A 253 -4.19 0.78 -21.85
N ASP A 254 -2.96 1.29 -21.79
CA ASP A 254 -2.16 1.31 -20.57
C ASP A 254 -2.37 2.67 -19.90
N LEU A 255 -3.34 2.71 -18.99
CA LEU A 255 -3.72 3.92 -18.27
C LEU A 255 -4.16 3.62 -16.84
N ASP A 256 -4.00 4.61 -15.97
CA ASP A 256 -4.54 4.59 -14.62
C ASP A 256 -5.60 5.69 -14.50
N VAL A 257 -6.71 5.37 -13.84
CA VAL A 257 -7.82 6.29 -13.61
C VAL A 257 -7.91 6.57 -12.12
N LEU A 258 -7.80 7.85 -11.77
CA LEU A 258 -7.82 8.33 -10.40
C LEU A 258 -9.00 9.25 -10.19
N ALA A 259 -9.73 9.02 -9.11
CA ALA A 259 -10.79 9.89 -8.65
C ALA A 259 -10.69 10.10 -7.15
N VAL A 260 -11.09 11.28 -6.68
CA VAL A 260 -11.07 11.63 -5.26
C VAL A 260 -12.46 12.00 -4.79
N ALA A 261 -12.88 11.37 -3.69
CA ALA A 261 -14.05 11.76 -2.92
C ALA A 261 -13.59 12.32 -1.58
N MET A 262 -14.25 13.38 -1.09
CA MET A 262 -13.96 13.98 0.20
C MET A 262 -15.23 14.28 0.99
N HIS A 263 -15.14 14.13 2.31
CA HIS A 263 -16.17 14.53 3.26
C HIS A 263 -15.49 15.05 4.54
N GLY A 264 -15.51 16.37 4.71
CA GLY A 264 -14.74 17.04 5.76
C GLY A 264 -13.25 16.73 5.63
N THR A 265 -12.64 16.18 6.69
CA THR A 265 -11.22 15.83 6.74
C THR A 265 -10.89 14.43 6.20
N GLN A 266 -11.89 13.70 5.72
CA GLN A 266 -11.71 12.36 5.19
C GLN A 266 -11.68 12.39 3.66
N ALA A 267 -10.69 11.73 3.08
CA ALA A 267 -10.55 11.58 1.64
C ALA A 267 -10.43 10.11 1.26
N CYS A 268 -11.01 9.75 0.12
CA CYS A 268 -10.79 8.49 -0.55
C CYS A 268 -10.32 8.78 -1.97
N VAL A 269 -9.08 8.39 -2.29
CA VAL A 269 -8.58 8.36 -3.66
C VAL A 269 -8.73 6.94 -4.18
N LEU A 270 -9.50 6.76 -5.24
CA LEU A 270 -9.66 5.47 -5.90
C LEU A 270 -8.77 5.39 -7.13
N LEU A 271 -7.94 4.35 -7.19
CA LEU A 271 -7.15 3.98 -8.36
C LEU A 271 -7.79 2.81 -9.08
N LEU A 272 -8.04 2.98 -10.37
CA LEU A 272 -8.47 1.93 -11.30
C LEU A 272 -7.38 1.77 -12.35
N ALA A 273 -6.73 0.61 -12.40
CA ALA A 273 -5.57 0.38 -13.27
C ALA A 273 -5.93 -0.46 -14.49
N PHE A 274 -5.50 -0.02 -15.68
CA PHE A 274 -5.65 -0.75 -16.93
C PHE A 274 -4.29 -1.08 -17.54
N ARG A 275 -4.07 -2.36 -17.89
CA ARG A 275 -2.88 -2.81 -18.63
C ARG A 275 -3.34 -3.64 -19.81
N ASP A 276 -2.82 -3.33 -21.00
CA ASP A 276 -3.26 -3.92 -22.27
C ASP A 276 -4.80 -3.89 -22.45
N GLY A 277 -5.45 -2.79 -22.07
CA GLY A 277 -6.90 -2.64 -22.16
C GLY A 277 -7.68 -3.49 -21.17
N ARG A 278 -7.00 -4.17 -20.23
CA ARG A 278 -7.63 -4.99 -19.20
C ARG A 278 -7.67 -4.25 -17.87
N ASN A 279 -8.85 -4.17 -17.29
CA ASN A 279 -9.03 -3.72 -15.91
C ASN A 279 -8.34 -4.69 -14.93
N LEU A 280 -7.33 -4.21 -14.20
CA LEU A 280 -6.63 -4.97 -13.15
C LEU A 280 -7.30 -4.88 -11.78
N GLY A 281 -8.39 -4.13 -11.68
CA GLY A 281 -9.18 -3.91 -10.47
C GLY A 281 -9.06 -2.48 -9.95
N THR A 282 -9.81 -2.24 -8.87
CA THR A 282 -9.82 -0.96 -8.15
C THR A 282 -9.11 -1.09 -6.81
N ARG A 283 -8.46 -0.01 -6.38
CA ARG A 283 -7.87 0.11 -5.04
C ARG A 283 -8.21 1.46 -4.43
N PRO A 284 -8.89 1.49 -3.27
CA PRO A 284 -9.07 2.71 -2.51
C PRO A 284 -7.86 3.00 -1.64
N PHE A 285 -7.56 4.29 -1.52
CA PHE A 285 -6.57 4.85 -0.61
C PHE A 285 -7.25 5.91 0.25
N PHE A 286 -6.82 6.03 1.50
CA PHE A 286 -7.36 7.00 2.44
C PHE A 286 -6.25 7.94 2.91
N PRO A 287 -5.82 8.91 2.09
CA PRO A 287 -4.80 9.88 2.49
C PRO A 287 -5.23 10.60 3.77
N ARG A 288 -4.27 10.79 4.69
CA ARG A 288 -4.51 11.62 5.87
C ARG A 288 -4.49 13.07 5.42
N THR A 289 -5.66 13.70 5.48
CA THR A 289 -5.81 15.14 5.30
C THR A 289 -5.86 15.82 6.66
N ASN A 290 -5.59 17.13 6.68
CA ASN A 290 -5.68 17.92 7.91
C ASN A 290 -6.89 18.87 7.90
N GLY A 291 -7.88 18.58 7.06
CA GLY A 291 -9.23 19.15 7.13
C GLY A 291 -9.52 20.41 6.34
N GLU A 292 -8.52 21.04 5.72
CA GLU A 292 -8.72 22.18 4.81
C GLU A 292 -7.99 21.98 3.46
N ASP A 293 -7.63 20.74 3.13
CA ASP A 293 -7.07 20.40 1.83
C ASP A 293 -8.19 20.35 0.78
N SER A 294 -7.99 20.94 -0.38
CA SER A 294 -8.96 20.79 -1.48
C SER A 294 -8.84 19.39 -2.11
N PRO A 295 -9.91 18.85 -2.73
CA PRO A 295 -9.82 17.58 -3.46
C PRO A 295 -8.70 17.56 -4.50
N GLU A 296 -8.44 18.69 -5.15
CA GLU A 296 -7.39 18.87 -6.15
C GLU A 296 -5.99 18.77 -5.50
N GLU A 297 -5.80 19.36 -4.32
CA GLU A 297 -4.55 19.26 -3.55
C GLU A 297 -4.29 17.83 -3.05
N VAL A 298 -5.33 17.16 -2.54
CA VAL A 298 -5.23 15.76 -2.10
C VAL A 298 -4.87 14.85 -3.27
N LEU A 299 -5.51 15.03 -4.42
CA LEU A 299 -5.21 14.25 -5.62
C LEU A 299 -3.81 14.55 -6.17
N ALA A 300 -3.35 15.80 -6.15
CA ALA A 300 -1.99 16.16 -6.54
C ALA A 300 -0.94 15.49 -5.64
N ALA A 301 -1.14 15.56 -4.32
CA ALA A 301 -0.28 14.90 -3.35
C ALA A 301 -0.27 13.38 -3.55
N PHE A 302 -1.44 12.78 -3.83
CA PHE A 302 -1.54 11.36 -4.14
C PHE A 302 -0.72 10.99 -5.39
N VAL A 303 -0.93 11.67 -6.51
CA VAL A 303 -0.24 11.40 -7.78
C VAL A 303 1.28 11.49 -7.58
N SER A 304 1.73 12.54 -6.91
CA SER A 304 3.15 12.76 -6.67
C SER A 304 3.77 11.67 -5.78
N GLN A 305 3.15 11.35 -4.65
CA GLN A 305 3.68 10.36 -3.70
C GLN A 305 3.62 8.94 -4.28
N TYR A 306 2.51 8.59 -4.96
CA TYR A 306 2.30 7.26 -5.50
C TYR A 306 3.26 6.94 -6.65
N TYR A 307 3.39 7.82 -7.64
CA TYR A 307 4.20 7.53 -8.82
C TYR A 307 5.70 7.84 -8.67
N ILE A 308 6.14 8.30 -7.50
CA ILE A 308 7.55 8.25 -7.11
C ILE A 308 7.96 6.83 -6.72
N GLU A 309 7.04 6.05 -6.15
CA GLU A 309 7.30 4.65 -5.78
C GLU A 309 7.01 3.66 -6.90
N PHE A 310 6.02 3.99 -7.73
CA PHE A 310 5.52 3.11 -8.78
C PHE A 310 5.69 3.76 -10.13
N GLU A 311 6.08 2.94 -11.12
CA GLU A 311 6.22 3.44 -12.47
C GLU A 311 4.85 3.90 -13.03
N PRO A 312 4.71 5.17 -13.46
CA PRO A 312 3.44 5.70 -13.95
C PRO A 312 3.09 5.14 -15.33
N PRO A 313 1.82 4.82 -15.68
CA PRO A 313 1.46 4.40 -17.04
C PRO A 313 1.63 5.55 -18.05
N ARG A 314 1.38 5.29 -19.34
CA ARG A 314 1.53 6.31 -20.39
C ARG A 314 0.50 7.44 -20.25
N GLU A 315 -0.69 7.11 -19.78
CA GLU A 315 -1.80 8.04 -19.61
C GLU A 315 -2.38 7.87 -18.20
N ILE A 316 -2.58 8.96 -17.47
CA ILE A 316 -3.25 8.98 -16.18
C ILE A 316 -4.47 9.89 -16.32
N LEU A 317 -5.65 9.33 -16.12
CA LEU A 317 -6.92 10.05 -16.12
C LEU A 317 -7.25 10.50 -14.70
N LEU A 318 -7.61 11.76 -14.55
CA LEU A 318 -7.98 12.39 -13.28
C LEU A 318 -9.43 12.87 -13.37
N ASP A 319 -10.20 12.72 -12.29
CA ASP A 319 -11.58 13.22 -12.24
C ASP A 319 -11.68 14.76 -12.21
N ARG A 320 -10.55 15.44 -12.03
CA ARG A 320 -10.41 16.90 -11.98
C ARG A 320 -9.02 17.35 -12.37
N GLN A 321 -8.89 18.64 -12.65
CA GLN A 321 -7.58 19.27 -12.81
C GLN A 321 -6.89 19.39 -11.45
N ILE A 322 -5.59 19.13 -11.42
CA ILE A 322 -4.76 19.27 -10.22
C ILE A 322 -3.75 20.43 -10.37
N PRO A 323 -3.33 21.07 -9.26
CA PRO A 323 -2.22 22.03 -9.27
C PRO A 323 -0.93 21.40 -9.82
N ASP A 324 -0.10 22.23 -10.44
CA ASP A 324 1.24 21.85 -10.91
C ASP A 324 1.29 20.62 -11.86
N ALA A 325 0.21 20.36 -12.60
CA ALA A 325 0.10 19.22 -13.51
C ALA A 325 1.26 19.13 -14.51
N ASP A 326 1.71 20.27 -15.08
CA ASP A 326 2.82 20.31 -16.04
C ASP A 326 4.15 19.87 -15.42
N LEU A 327 4.39 20.27 -14.16
CA LEU A 327 5.57 19.88 -13.40
C LEU A 327 5.57 18.38 -13.10
N LEU A 328 4.42 17.86 -12.68
CA LEU A 328 4.22 16.42 -12.46
C LEU A 328 4.46 15.64 -13.75
N VAL A 329 3.89 16.07 -14.88
CA VAL A 329 4.13 15.44 -16.19
C VAL A 329 5.62 15.40 -16.52
N ALA A 330 6.36 16.50 -16.32
CA ALA A 330 7.79 16.56 -16.60
C ALA A 330 8.59 15.61 -15.68
N ALA A 331 8.31 15.62 -14.38
CA ALA A 331 8.99 14.76 -13.40
C ALA A 331 8.71 13.28 -13.63
N LEU A 332 7.44 12.91 -13.85
CA LEU A 332 7.03 11.53 -14.13
C LEU A 332 7.59 11.02 -15.46
N SER A 333 7.63 11.87 -16.49
CA SER A 333 8.19 11.49 -17.79
C SER A 333 9.70 11.27 -17.72
N ALA A 334 10.42 12.11 -16.96
CA ALA A 334 11.84 11.95 -16.73
C ALA A 334 12.14 10.67 -15.94
N SER A 335 11.38 10.39 -14.87
CA SER A 335 11.55 9.19 -14.06
C SER A 335 11.21 7.89 -14.80
N ALA A 336 10.25 7.92 -15.73
CA ALA A 336 9.84 6.75 -16.50
C ALA A 336 10.62 6.59 -17.82
N GLU A 337 11.52 7.51 -18.16
CA GLU A 337 12.22 7.59 -19.45
C GLU A 337 11.28 7.53 -20.67
N ARG A 338 10.05 8.01 -20.52
CA ARG A 338 9.02 8.03 -21.57
C ARG A 338 7.98 9.11 -21.32
N LYS A 339 7.25 9.50 -22.37
CA LYS A 339 6.19 10.50 -22.25
C LYS A 339 5.03 9.97 -21.41
N VAL A 340 4.74 10.64 -20.30
CA VAL A 340 3.54 10.45 -19.45
C VAL A 340 2.57 11.61 -19.71
N GLN A 341 1.26 11.34 -19.66
CA GLN A 341 0.22 12.36 -19.85
C GLN A 341 -0.76 12.34 -18.69
N LEU A 342 -1.08 13.51 -18.13
CA LEU A 342 -2.22 13.70 -17.24
C LEU A 342 -3.39 14.28 -18.05
N LYS A 343 -4.58 13.69 -17.93
CA LYS A 343 -5.80 14.21 -18.58
C LYS A 343 -6.99 14.19 -17.63
N TRP A 344 -7.84 15.20 -17.73
CA TRP A 344 -9.06 15.32 -16.92
C TRP A 344 -10.30 15.66 -17.74
N ASN A 345 -10.14 16.30 -18.91
CA ASN A 345 -11.23 16.57 -19.85
C ASN A 345 -11.21 15.54 -20.98
N VAL A 346 -11.89 14.41 -20.77
CA VAL A 346 -11.97 13.30 -21.72
C VAL A 346 -13.41 13.02 -22.15
N ARG A 347 -13.58 12.32 -23.27
CA ARG A 347 -14.88 11.95 -23.85
C ARG A 347 -14.93 10.45 -24.14
N GLY A 348 -16.14 9.94 -24.41
CA GLY A 348 -16.37 8.54 -24.76
C GLY A 348 -16.04 7.60 -23.60
N GLU A 349 -15.39 6.49 -23.91
CA GLU A 349 -15.07 5.43 -22.94
C GLU A 349 -14.25 5.94 -21.74
N ARG A 350 -13.28 6.83 -21.98
CA ARG A 350 -12.46 7.45 -20.93
C ARG A 350 -13.28 8.25 -19.93
N ALA A 351 -14.36 8.90 -20.37
CA ALA A 351 -15.28 9.61 -19.47
C ALA A 351 -16.09 8.61 -18.62
N GLY A 352 -16.51 7.49 -19.21
CA GLY A 352 -17.16 6.40 -18.47
C GLY A 352 -16.26 5.79 -17.39
N TYR A 353 -14.95 5.67 -17.64
CA TYR A 353 -14.01 5.23 -16.61
C TYR A 353 -13.87 6.21 -15.45
N LEU A 354 -13.81 7.51 -15.73
CA LEU A 354 -13.80 8.54 -14.69
C LEU A 354 -15.07 8.53 -13.87
N GLU A 355 -16.25 8.43 -14.51
CA GLU A 355 -17.53 8.35 -13.82
C GLU A 355 -17.58 7.14 -12.87
N LEU A 356 -17.15 5.97 -13.36
CA LEU A 356 -17.07 4.75 -12.57
C LEU A 356 -16.11 4.93 -11.38
N ALA A 357 -14.93 5.51 -11.60
CA ALA A 357 -13.95 5.75 -10.54
C ALA A 357 -14.48 6.72 -9.48
N SER A 358 -15.08 7.84 -9.91
CA SER A 358 -15.67 8.84 -9.01
C SER A 358 -16.81 8.28 -8.17
N ARG A 359 -17.73 7.52 -8.78
CA ARG A 359 -18.84 6.88 -8.06
C ARG A 359 -18.33 5.86 -7.05
N ASN A 360 -17.36 5.04 -7.44
CA ASN A 360 -16.77 4.04 -6.54
C ASN A 360 -15.98 4.71 -5.39
N ALA A 361 -15.30 5.84 -5.64
CA ALA A 361 -14.63 6.61 -4.59
C ALA A 361 -15.64 7.14 -3.55
N GLN A 362 -16.78 7.68 -4.00
CA GLN A 362 -17.86 8.17 -3.13
C GLN A 362 -18.47 7.05 -2.28
N LEU A 363 -18.82 5.91 -2.90
CA LEU A 363 -19.38 4.76 -2.19
C LEU A 363 -18.40 4.17 -1.18
N THR A 364 -17.12 4.12 -1.55
CA THR A 364 -16.07 3.60 -0.66
C THR A 364 -15.85 4.52 0.53
N LEU A 365 -15.81 5.84 0.31
CA LEU A 365 -15.72 6.83 1.40
C LEU A 365 -16.92 6.75 2.35
N ALA A 366 -18.13 6.65 1.82
CA ALA A 366 -19.34 6.51 2.65
C ALA A 366 -19.31 5.24 3.50
N THR A 367 -18.83 4.12 2.94
CA THR A 367 -18.66 2.86 3.66
C THR A 367 -17.62 2.98 4.77
N GLU A 368 -16.48 3.62 4.49
CA GLU A 368 -15.42 3.86 5.47
C GLU A 368 -15.90 4.75 6.63
N LEU A 369 -16.60 5.85 6.32
CA LEU A 369 -17.22 6.74 7.30
C LEU A 369 -18.18 5.98 8.23
N ASN A 370 -19.06 5.16 7.66
CA ASN A 370 -20.01 4.36 8.42
C ASN A 370 -19.29 3.34 9.32
N SER A 371 -18.24 2.67 8.82
CA SER A 371 -17.42 1.75 9.59
C SER A 371 -16.74 2.44 10.78
N ARG A 372 -16.15 3.61 10.54
CA ARG A 372 -15.47 4.42 11.57
C ARG A 372 -16.43 4.94 12.63
N ASN A 373 -17.61 5.42 12.23
CA ASN A 373 -18.67 5.85 13.15
C ASN A 373 -19.15 4.68 14.01
N ALA A 374 -19.34 3.50 13.40
CA ALA A 374 -19.70 2.30 14.15
C ALA A 374 -18.58 1.87 15.13
N GLN A 375 -17.31 2.02 14.76
CA GLN A 375 -16.18 1.73 15.66
C GLN A 375 -16.11 2.73 16.82
N HIS A 376 -16.31 4.02 16.57
CA HIS A 376 -16.38 5.03 17.61
C HIS A 376 -17.54 4.75 18.57
N ALA A 377 -18.73 4.42 18.06
CA ALA A 377 -19.87 4.05 18.88
C ALA A 377 -19.59 2.83 19.76
N ARG A 378 -18.88 1.82 19.23
CA ARG A 378 -18.44 0.65 20.02
C ARG A 378 -17.43 1.04 21.11
N SER A 379 -16.49 1.94 20.81
CA SER A 379 -15.50 2.43 21.78
C SER A 379 -16.16 3.20 22.92
N GLU A 380 -17.14 4.06 22.62
CA GLU A 380 -17.90 4.78 23.64
C GLU A 380 -18.77 3.84 24.48
N ALA A 381 -19.45 2.88 23.85
CA ALA A 381 -20.22 1.88 24.58
C ALA A 381 -19.32 1.05 25.53
N LEU A 382 -18.10 0.71 25.11
CA LEU A 382 -17.12 0.04 25.97
C LEU A 382 -16.66 0.94 27.13
N ARG A 383 -16.39 2.23 26.85
CA ARG A 383 -16.03 3.22 27.87
C ARG A 383 -17.11 3.34 28.94
N GLU A 384 -18.38 3.45 28.52
CA GLU A 384 -19.53 3.52 29.43
C GLU A 384 -19.72 2.22 30.21
N MET A 385 -19.66 1.07 29.54
CA MET A 385 -19.80 -0.25 30.16
C MET A 385 -18.75 -0.50 31.25
N LEU A 386 -17.51 -0.09 31.00
CA LEU A 386 -16.39 -0.27 31.93
C LEU A 386 -16.23 0.91 32.92
N GLY A 387 -17.09 1.93 32.85
CA GLY A 387 -17.03 3.10 33.74
C GLY A 387 -15.76 3.94 33.61
N LEU A 388 -15.15 3.97 32.42
CA LEU A 388 -13.88 4.66 32.18
C LEU A 388 -14.07 6.17 31.98
N ALA A 389 -13.16 6.96 32.56
CA ALA A 389 -13.18 8.41 32.45
C ALA A 389 -12.81 8.91 31.05
N GLU A 390 -11.86 8.24 30.39
CA GLU A 390 -11.43 8.54 29.02
C GLU A 390 -11.76 7.38 28.07
N PRO A 391 -11.97 7.65 26.76
CA PRO A 391 -12.08 6.61 25.74
C PRO A 391 -10.84 5.71 25.72
N VAL A 392 -11.07 4.42 25.53
CA VAL A 392 -10.00 3.42 25.46
C VAL A 392 -9.14 3.68 24.21
N LYS A 393 -7.84 3.90 24.41
CA LYS A 393 -6.87 4.17 23.34
C LYS A 393 -6.30 2.86 22.81
N ARG A 394 -6.15 1.84 23.65
CA ARG A 394 -5.59 0.54 23.31
C ARG A 394 -6.24 -0.61 24.07
N VAL A 395 -6.72 -1.60 23.34
CA VAL A 395 -7.21 -2.88 23.86
C VAL A 395 -6.32 -4.01 23.34
N GLU A 396 -5.88 -4.90 24.21
CA GLU A 396 -5.27 -6.18 23.83
C GLU A 396 -6.19 -7.32 24.25
N CYS A 397 -6.34 -8.34 23.40
CA CYS A 397 -7.17 -9.50 23.70
C CYS A 397 -6.37 -10.79 23.50
N PHE A 398 -6.37 -11.65 24.52
CA PHE A 398 -5.71 -12.94 24.51
C PHE A 398 -6.72 -14.08 24.40
N ASP A 399 -6.42 -15.02 23.50
CA ASP A 399 -7.13 -16.29 23.30
C ASP A 399 -6.14 -17.46 23.30
N ILE A 400 -6.54 -18.59 23.89
CA ILE A 400 -5.76 -19.83 23.91
C ILE A 400 -6.44 -20.83 23.00
N SER A 401 -5.71 -21.25 21.96
CA SER A 401 -6.20 -22.22 21.00
C SER A 401 -5.44 -23.55 21.13
N HIS A 402 -6.19 -24.65 21.15
CA HIS A 402 -5.65 -26.00 20.99
C HIS A 402 -6.01 -26.55 19.62
N THR A 403 -4.98 -26.94 18.86
CA THR A 403 -5.16 -27.82 17.73
C THR A 403 -4.98 -29.25 18.22
N MET A 404 -6.01 -30.09 18.12
CA MET A 404 -5.98 -31.49 18.57
C MET A 404 -4.76 -32.23 17.98
N GLY A 405 -3.68 -32.36 18.76
CA GLY A 405 -2.43 -33.03 18.38
C GLY A 405 -1.24 -32.11 18.04
N GLU A 406 -1.40 -30.79 18.03
CA GLU A 406 -0.33 -29.80 17.81
C GLU A 406 -0.09 -28.94 19.06
N ALA A 407 1.06 -28.27 19.13
CA ALA A 407 1.47 -27.44 20.26
C ALA A 407 0.45 -26.32 20.57
N THR A 408 0.18 -26.07 21.85
CA THR A 408 -0.69 -24.98 22.30
C THR A 408 -0.14 -23.61 21.84
N VAL A 409 -1.03 -22.77 21.31
CA VAL A 409 -0.67 -21.42 20.84
C VAL A 409 -1.60 -20.39 21.46
N ALA A 410 -1.01 -19.35 22.04
CA ALA A 410 -1.74 -18.17 22.48
C ALA A 410 -1.71 -17.09 21.39
N SER A 411 -2.86 -16.47 21.12
CA SER A 411 -2.97 -15.37 20.17
C SER A 411 -3.29 -14.06 20.90
N CYS A 412 -2.55 -13.01 20.58
CA CYS A 412 -2.82 -11.65 21.04
C CYS A 412 -3.25 -10.79 19.85
N VAL A 413 -4.48 -10.27 19.91
CA VAL A 413 -5.00 -9.29 18.95
C VAL A 413 -5.03 -7.91 19.60
N VAL A 414 -4.82 -6.87 18.78
CA VAL A 414 -4.67 -5.49 19.25
C VAL A 414 -5.70 -4.61 18.57
N PHE A 415 -6.38 -3.78 19.34
CA PHE A 415 -7.28 -2.73 18.86
C PHE A 415 -6.85 -1.37 19.39
N ASP A 416 -7.02 -0.33 18.59
CA ASP A 416 -6.96 1.06 19.00
C ASP A 416 -8.31 1.74 18.78
N ALA A 417 -8.38 3.05 19.05
CA ALA A 417 -9.59 3.85 18.84
C ALA A 417 -10.12 3.83 17.39
N ALA A 418 -9.28 3.53 16.40
CA ALA A 418 -9.64 3.42 14.99
C ALA A 418 -10.02 1.98 14.57
N GLY A 419 -9.69 0.97 15.37
CA GLY A 419 -10.07 -0.42 15.15
C GLY A 419 -8.92 -1.42 15.28
N PRO A 420 -8.99 -2.58 14.61
CA PRO A 420 -7.98 -3.63 14.76
C PRO A 420 -6.62 -3.27 14.12
N VAL A 421 -5.56 -3.33 14.91
CA VAL A 421 -4.17 -3.03 14.52
C VAL A 421 -3.43 -4.32 14.15
N ARG A 422 -3.78 -4.90 12.99
CA ARG A 422 -3.31 -6.23 12.55
C ARG A 422 -1.78 -6.40 12.53
N ALA A 423 -1.02 -5.35 12.24
CA ALA A 423 0.44 -5.38 12.24
C ALA A 423 1.04 -5.71 13.63
N GLN A 424 0.27 -5.45 14.68
CA GLN A 424 0.67 -5.70 16.07
C GLN A 424 0.13 -7.02 16.63
N TYR A 425 -0.57 -7.82 15.81
CA TYR A 425 -1.02 -9.14 16.26
C TYR A 425 0.18 -10.05 16.49
N ARG A 426 0.12 -10.87 17.53
CA ARG A 426 1.19 -11.80 17.90
C ARG A 426 0.63 -13.18 18.17
N ARG A 427 1.45 -14.19 17.88
CA ARG A 427 1.22 -15.59 18.27
C ARG A 427 2.38 -16.01 19.14
N PHE A 428 2.07 -16.64 20.25
CA PHE A 428 3.03 -17.16 21.21
C PHE A 428 2.94 -18.67 21.19
N ASN A 429 4.00 -19.31 20.71
CA ASN A 429 4.15 -20.75 20.85
C ASN A 429 4.39 -21.04 22.34
N ILE A 430 3.55 -21.90 22.90
CA ILE A 430 3.59 -22.28 24.31
C ILE A 430 4.39 -23.57 24.45
N SER A 431 5.27 -23.63 25.44
CA SER A 431 6.19 -24.75 25.64
C SER A 431 6.49 -24.98 27.11
N GLY A 432 6.74 -26.22 27.49
CA GLY A 432 7.16 -26.58 28.86
C GLY A 432 6.04 -26.54 29.90
N ILE A 433 4.78 -26.68 29.45
CA ILE A 433 3.60 -26.80 30.31
C ILE A 433 2.96 -28.19 30.13
N GLU A 434 2.11 -28.59 31.07
CA GLU A 434 1.30 -29.81 30.91
C GLU A 434 0.36 -29.67 29.71
N PRO A 435 0.27 -30.68 28.82
CA PRO A 435 -0.65 -30.62 27.67
C PRO A 435 -2.09 -30.41 28.11
N GLY A 436 -2.72 -29.34 27.61
CA GLY A 436 -4.09 -28.97 27.98
C GLY A 436 -4.22 -28.04 29.19
N ASP A 437 -3.11 -27.55 29.74
CA ASP A 437 -3.12 -26.53 30.80
C ASP A 437 -3.24 -25.10 30.22
N ASP A 438 -4.49 -24.69 29.99
CA ASP A 438 -4.85 -23.36 29.46
C ASP A 438 -4.42 -22.23 30.39
N TYR A 439 -4.37 -22.49 31.70
CA TYR A 439 -4.01 -21.51 32.71
C TYR A 439 -2.51 -21.20 32.64
N ALA A 440 -1.67 -22.23 32.61
CA ALA A 440 -0.23 -22.06 32.43
C ALA A 440 0.11 -21.44 31.06
N ALA A 441 -0.63 -21.83 30.00
CA ALA A 441 -0.47 -21.24 28.68
C ALA A 441 -0.76 -19.73 28.67
N MET A 442 -1.86 -19.31 29.31
CA MET A 442 -2.24 -17.91 29.46
C MET A 442 -1.18 -17.13 30.23
N HIS A 443 -0.76 -17.64 31.39
CA HIS A 443 0.27 -17.01 32.21
C HIS A 443 1.57 -16.82 31.43
N GLN A 444 2.05 -17.85 30.74
CA GLN A 444 3.28 -17.79 29.95
C GLN A 444 3.18 -16.76 28.81
N ALA A 445 2.04 -16.66 28.14
CA ALA A 445 1.85 -15.71 27.05
C ALA A 445 1.85 -14.25 27.54
N ILE A 446 1.14 -13.98 28.64
CA ILE A 446 1.04 -12.66 29.25
C ILE A 446 2.40 -12.24 29.83
N ASP A 447 3.06 -13.09 30.60
CA ASP A 447 4.40 -12.81 31.13
C ASP A 447 5.35 -12.38 30.02
N ARG A 448 5.44 -13.16 28.93
CA ARG A 448 6.34 -12.86 27.80
C ARG A 448 6.00 -11.54 27.11
N ARG A 449 4.72 -11.22 26.92
CA ARG A 449 4.27 -9.96 26.29
C ARG A 449 4.61 -8.74 27.14
N PHE A 450 4.34 -8.82 28.44
CA PHE A 450 4.44 -7.69 29.35
C PHE A 450 5.86 -7.50 29.88
N ARG A 451 6.62 -8.57 30.13
CA ARG A 451 8.05 -8.51 30.47
C ARG A 451 8.82 -7.75 29.41
N ARG A 452 8.62 -8.10 28.14
CA ARG A 452 9.20 -7.38 27.01
C ARG A 452 8.76 -5.92 26.96
N ALA A 453 7.49 -5.61 27.29
CA ALA A 453 7.01 -4.24 27.32
C ALA A 453 7.72 -3.42 28.40
N VAL A 454 7.94 -3.99 29.58
CA VAL A 454 8.66 -3.34 30.67
C VAL A 454 10.14 -3.13 30.30
N GLU A 455 10.80 -4.16 29.77
CA GLU A 455 12.21 -4.12 29.38
C GLU A 455 12.49 -3.14 28.23
N GLU A 456 11.60 -3.10 27.23
CA GLU A 456 11.76 -2.24 26.03
C GLU A 456 11.04 -0.89 26.17
N GLN A 457 10.47 -0.57 27.34
CA GLN A 457 9.61 0.62 27.54
C GLN A 457 8.48 0.72 26.48
N GLY A 458 7.91 -0.43 26.12
CA GLY A 458 6.83 -0.58 25.16
C GLY A 458 5.48 -0.09 25.67
N VAL A 459 4.54 0.12 24.76
CA VAL A 459 3.19 0.60 25.07
C VAL A 459 2.36 -0.49 25.73
N LEU A 460 1.76 -0.15 26.88
CA LEU A 460 0.79 -0.97 27.61
C LEU A 460 -0.64 -0.68 27.12
N PRO A 461 -1.55 -1.68 27.14
CA PRO A 461 -2.96 -1.46 26.86
C PRO A 461 -3.68 -0.78 28.03
N ASP A 462 -4.74 -0.02 27.74
CA ASP A 462 -5.63 0.47 28.80
C ASP A 462 -6.55 -0.67 29.29
N VAL A 463 -6.92 -1.58 28.37
CA VAL A 463 -7.79 -2.73 28.67
C VAL A 463 -7.17 -4.02 28.12
N LEU A 464 -7.04 -5.03 28.98
CA LEU A 464 -6.64 -6.39 28.63
C LEU A 464 -7.87 -7.32 28.73
N LEU A 465 -8.34 -7.78 27.58
CA LEU A 465 -9.42 -8.75 27.46
C LEU A 465 -8.85 -10.17 27.45
N ILE A 466 -9.47 -11.05 28.22
CA ILE A 466 -9.11 -12.47 28.29
C ILE A 466 -10.30 -13.30 27.83
N ASP A 467 -10.18 -14.09 26.74
CA ASP A 467 -11.22 -15.08 26.36
C ASP A 467 -11.15 -16.26 27.34
N GLY A 468 -11.83 -16.12 28.48
CA GLY A 468 -11.77 -17.05 29.59
C GLY A 468 -12.55 -16.55 30.79
N GLY A 469 -12.90 -17.48 31.68
CA GLY A 469 -13.59 -17.18 32.92
C GLY A 469 -12.65 -16.68 34.02
N ALA A 470 -13.15 -16.68 35.26
CA ALA A 470 -12.44 -16.17 36.43
C ALA A 470 -11.05 -16.79 36.64
N GLY A 471 -10.88 -18.08 36.32
CA GLY A 471 -9.59 -18.76 36.43
C GLY A 471 -8.53 -18.18 35.49
N GLN A 472 -8.87 -17.97 34.20
CA GLN A 472 -7.94 -17.38 33.23
C GLN A 472 -7.62 -15.93 33.60
N LEU A 473 -8.62 -15.19 34.10
CA LEU A 473 -8.46 -13.82 34.55
C LEU A 473 -7.50 -13.72 35.75
N ALA A 474 -7.60 -14.63 36.71
CA ALA A 474 -6.70 -14.69 37.86
C ALA A 474 -5.24 -14.97 37.46
N GLN A 475 -5.03 -15.83 36.45
CA GLN A 475 -3.69 -16.08 35.90
C GLN A 475 -3.11 -14.84 35.22
N ALA A 476 -3.93 -14.11 34.47
CA ALA A 476 -3.52 -12.84 33.87
C ALA A 476 -3.13 -11.80 34.94
N GLN A 477 -3.91 -11.72 36.02
CA GLN A 477 -3.64 -10.82 37.14
C GLN A 477 -2.33 -11.18 37.86
N ALA A 478 -2.09 -12.47 38.12
CA ALA A 478 -0.85 -12.94 38.73
C ALA A 478 0.38 -12.59 37.87
N ALA A 479 0.33 -12.88 36.57
CA ALA A 479 1.43 -12.57 35.65
C ALA A 479 1.77 -11.08 35.58
N LEU A 480 0.76 -10.19 35.62
CA LEU A 480 0.99 -8.74 35.65
C LEU A 480 1.54 -8.26 36.99
N ALA A 481 1.06 -8.83 38.10
CA ALA A 481 1.54 -8.51 39.44
C ALA A 481 3.02 -8.89 39.62
N ASP A 482 3.42 -10.07 39.12
CA ASP A 482 4.82 -10.54 39.16
C ASP A 482 5.78 -9.60 38.42
N LEU A 483 5.28 -8.87 37.42
CA LEU A 483 6.04 -7.91 36.62
C LEU A 483 5.92 -6.46 37.13
N GLY A 484 5.14 -6.21 38.19
CA GLY A 484 4.88 -4.87 38.70
C GLY A 484 4.14 -3.96 37.71
N VAL A 485 3.34 -4.53 36.81
CA VAL A 485 2.59 -3.77 35.81
C VAL A 485 1.29 -3.25 36.43
N GLU A 486 1.18 -1.94 36.55
CA GLU A 486 0.00 -1.24 37.06
C GLU A 486 -0.73 -0.47 35.94
N GLY A 487 -1.99 -0.09 36.18
CA GLY A 487 -2.75 0.79 35.28
C GLY A 487 -3.44 0.12 34.09
N VAL A 488 -3.38 -1.22 34.00
CA VAL A 488 -4.11 -2.01 32.98
C VAL A 488 -5.41 -2.53 33.58
N LEU A 489 -6.56 -2.26 32.93
CA LEU A 489 -7.84 -2.84 33.35
C LEU A 489 -7.99 -4.26 32.76
N LEU A 490 -8.14 -5.27 33.62
CA LEU A 490 -8.36 -6.65 33.18
C LEU A 490 -9.85 -6.97 33.11
N VAL A 491 -10.28 -7.61 32.02
CA VAL A 491 -11.67 -8.05 31.82
C VAL A 491 -11.67 -9.49 31.28
N GLY A 492 -12.34 -10.39 31.97
CA GLY A 492 -12.58 -11.76 31.50
C GLY A 492 -13.88 -11.84 30.70
N VAL A 493 -13.88 -12.57 29.59
CA VAL A 493 -15.07 -12.85 28.78
C VAL A 493 -15.39 -14.34 28.92
N ALA A 494 -16.38 -14.66 29.76
CA ALA A 494 -16.81 -16.03 29.96
C ALA A 494 -17.74 -16.51 28.83
N LYS A 495 -17.69 -17.81 28.51
CA LYS A 495 -18.63 -18.48 27.59
C LYS A 495 -19.80 -19.06 28.39
N GLY A 496 -21.05 -18.67 28.08
CA GLY A 496 -22.26 -19.25 28.68
C GLY A 496 -23.16 -18.24 29.39
N VAL A 497 -23.98 -18.73 30.33
CA VAL A 497 -25.02 -17.97 31.05
C VAL A 497 -24.42 -16.92 32.02
N GLU A 498 -23.13 -17.00 32.30
CA GLU A 498 -22.37 -16.09 33.18
C GLU A 498 -21.69 -14.93 32.44
N ARG A 499 -22.18 -14.57 31.24
CA ARG A 499 -21.61 -13.52 30.39
C ARG A 499 -21.94 -12.11 30.84
#